data_AF-A0A853BMG4-F1
#
_entry.id   AF-A0A853BMG4-F1
#
_cell.length_a   1.000
_cell.length_b   1.000
_cell.length_c   1.000
_cell.angle_alpha   90.00
_cell.angle_beta   90.00
_cell.angle_gamma   90.00
#
_symmetry.space_group_name_H-M   'P 1'
#
loop_
_entity.id
_entity.type
_entity.pdbx_description
1 polymer ?
#
loop_
_entity_poly.entity_id
_entity_poly.type
_entity_poly.pdbx_seq_one_letter_code
_entity_poly.pdbx_strand_id
1 'polypeptide(L)'
;MVSPDNLPQQPDRPGPPGPHRPGVPDTGGPGAQQGAQGPTGPHAGRFGQPGQAAQPGRPGGPGEHAAHGAPGQYGPAGGPGAPGQYGPPPGAPGYGGPPGGPPYGNPPPPAGTRRRSGGGALWWIIGAAAVVLVLLVAGGGAVAYMSMSGPPTASGGGDSGRTEPGDIEGVRTFDNLDPTHTEEPEEYPVHPPVGGPHSPIWLDCGVYTQPVPDENAVHSLEHGAVWITYNSGSVSATDLATLEGLYRDGDYLVVSPMDDLPGRIVASAWGKQLVLDSADDPRLTEFLNTYVQGPQTLEPGAPCSGGTGITGEPV
;
A
#
# COMPACT_ATOMS: atom_id res chain seq x y z
N MET A 1 -34.36 49.08 57.63
CA MET A 1 -34.20 50.30 56.80
C MET A 1 -33.17 50.00 55.73
N VAL A 2 -33.40 50.55 54.53
CA VAL A 2 -32.56 50.58 53.32
C VAL A 2 -32.78 49.42 52.31
N SER A 3 -33.58 49.72 51.27
CA SER A 3 -33.54 49.09 49.94
C SER A 3 -32.21 49.36 49.23
N PRO A 4 -31.85 48.54 48.24
CA PRO A 4 -31.62 49.13 46.92
C PRO A 4 -32.06 48.23 45.74
N ASP A 5 -32.99 48.75 44.94
CA ASP A 5 -33.01 48.56 43.49
C ASP A 5 -32.08 49.62 42.88
N ASN A 6 -31.05 49.23 42.12
CA ASN A 6 -30.63 49.93 40.88
C ASN A 6 -29.43 49.22 40.23
N LEU A 7 -29.64 48.48 39.15
CA LEU A 7 -28.61 48.20 38.14
C LEU A 7 -29.25 48.30 36.75
N PRO A 8 -28.69 49.10 35.82
CA PRO A 8 -29.23 49.24 34.47
C PRO A 8 -28.96 48.00 33.61
N GLN A 9 -30.00 47.49 32.97
CA GLN A 9 -29.97 46.42 31.97
C GLN A 9 -29.25 46.89 30.69
N GLN A 10 -28.35 46.06 30.15
CA GLN A 10 -27.72 46.30 28.85
C GLN A 10 -28.65 45.88 27.70
N PRO A 11 -28.58 46.51 26.51
CA PRO A 11 -29.42 46.14 25.38
C PRO A 11 -28.94 44.83 24.70
N ASP A 12 -29.90 43.95 24.42
CA ASP A 12 -29.71 42.68 23.72
C ASP A 12 -29.13 42.87 22.32
N ARG A 13 -28.12 42.05 21.99
CA ARG A 13 -27.56 41.94 20.64
C ARG A 13 -28.42 40.98 19.80
N PRO A 14 -28.70 41.29 18.52
CA PRO A 14 -29.44 40.38 17.66
C PRO A 14 -28.59 39.15 17.30
N GLY A 15 -29.20 37.97 17.41
CA GLY A 15 -28.60 36.69 17.03
C GLY A 15 -28.53 36.47 15.51
N PRO A 16 -27.69 35.53 15.04
CA PRO A 16 -27.47 35.28 13.61
C PRO A 16 -28.66 34.55 12.93
N PRO A 17 -28.83 34.72 11.60
CA PRO A 17 -29.96 34.18 10.85
C PRO A 17 -29.86 32.67 10.60
N GLY A 18 -30.99 31.98 10.70
CA GLY A 18 -31.12 30.54 10.42
C GLY A 18 -31.17 30.20 8.91
N PRO A 19 -30.93 28.93 8.53
CA PRO A 19 -30.81 28.53 7.13
C PRO A 19 -32.17 28.35 6.42
N HIS A 20 -32.20 28.79 5.16
CA HIS A 20 -33.32 28.66 4.22
C HIS A 20 -33.51 27.21 3.73
N ARG A 21 -34.76 26.74 3.73
CA ARG A 21 -35.21 25.50 3.05
C ARG A 21 -35.76 25.82 1.65
N PRO A 22 -35.40 25.08 0.59
CA PRO A 22 -36.10 25.12 -0.69
C PRO A 22 -37.43 24.35 -0.64
N GLY A 23 -38.47 24.93 -1.26
CA GLY A 23 -39.84 24.43 -1.23
C GLY A 23 -40.14 23.29 -2.22
N VAL A 24 -41.08 22.45 -1.81
CA VAL A 24 -41.78 21.42 -2.60
C VAL A 24 -42.97 22.08 -3.30
N PRO A 25 -43.26 21.81 -4.59
CA PRO A 25 -44.51 22.24 -5.20
C PRO A 25 -45.66 21.27 -4.94
N ASP A 26 -46.81 21.90 -4.71
CA ASP A 26 -48.14 21.39 -4.34
C ASP A 26 -48.72 20.28 -5.24
N THR A 27 -49.38 19.33 -4.58
CA THR A 27 -50.32 18.38 -5.16
C THR A 27 -51.75 18.90 -5.07
N GLY A 28 -52.47 19.01 -6.20
CA GLY A 28 -53.92 19.20 -6.25
C GLY A 28 -54.57 18.26 -7.29
N GLY A 29 -55.45 17.36 -6.83
CA GLY A 29 -56.31 16.49 -7.68
C GLY A 29 -57.58 17.20 -8.18
N PRO A 30 -58.74 16.53 -8.43
CA PRO A 30 -59.05 15.10 -8.62
C PRO A 30 -59.99 14.80 -9.84
N GLY A 31 -60.27 13.52 -10.14
CA GLY A 31 -61.39 13.05 -10.99
C GLY A 31 -61.02 11.84 -11.89
N ALA A 32 -61.45 10.61 -11.64
CA ALA A 32 -62.79 9.98 -11.80
C ALA A 32 -63.09 9.43 -13.21
N GLN A 33 -63.36 8.11 -13.25
CA GLN A 33 -64.24 7.33 -14.15
C GLN A 33 -63.71 6.60 -15.41
N GLN A 34 -63.75 5.26 -15.30
CA GLN A 34 -64.48 4.25 -16.11
C GLN A 34 -64.30 4.11 -17.65
N GLY A 35 -63.98 2.86 -18.05
CA GLY A 35 -64.42 2.18 -19.27
C GLY A 35 -63.63 2.53 -20.55
N ALA A 36 -63.46 1.68 -21.55
CA ALA A 36 -63.77 0.28 -21.80
C ALA A 36 -63.04 -0.12 -23.12
N GLN A 37 -63.00 -1.43 -23.44
CA GLN A 37 -62.90 -2.02 -24.78
C GLN A 37 -61.50 -2.13 -25.46
N GLY A 38 -61.10 -3.38 -25.75
CA GLY A 38 -60.13 -3.73 -26.82
C GLY A 38 -60.74 -3.53 -28.23
N PRO A 39 -60.18 -4.06 -29.35
CA PRO A 39 -59.50 -5.37 -29.48
C PRO A 39 -58.34 -5.45 -30.52
N THR A 40 -57.85 -6.69 -30.76
CA THR A 40 -57.05 -7.23 -31.92
C THR A 40 -55.57 -6.79 -32.00
N GLY A 41 -54.51 -7.62 -31.88
CA GLY A 41 -54.18 -8.96 -32.41
C GLY A 41 -53.30 -8.84 -33.67
N PRO A 42 -52.49 -9.82 -34.12
CA PRO A 42 -51.60 -10.76 -33.43
C PRO A 42 -50.16 -10.80 -34.02
N HIS A 43 -49.15 -11.27 -33.28
CA HIS A 43 -48.01 -11.98 -33.88
C HIS A 43 -47.67 -13.21 -33.05
N ALA A 44 -48.01 -14.36 -33.61
CA ALA A 44 -47.68 -15.68 -33.13
C ALA A 44 -46.49 -16.24 -33.92
N GLY A 45 -45.70 -17.07 -33.24
CA GLY A 45 -44.76 -18.02 -33.82
C GLY A 45 -43.36 -17.85 -33.22
N ARG A 46 -42.66 -18.90 -32.78
CA ARG A 46 -42.94 -20.34 -32.74
C ARG A 46 -41.82 -20.95 -31.89
N PHE A 47 -42.17 -21.66 -30.83
CA PHE A 47 -41.24 -22.58 -30.16
C PHE A 47 -40.96 -23.79 -31.07
N GLY A 48 -39.68 -24.10 -31.25
CA GLY A 48 -39.16 -25.29 -31.93
C GLY A 48 -38.10 -25.97 -31.04
N GLN A 49 -38.13 -27.29 -31.03
CA GLN A 49 -37.59 -28.23 -30.05
C GLN A 49 -36.04 -28.39 -30.01
N PRO A 50 -35.50 -29.02 -28.94
CA PRO A 50 -34.07 -29.27 -28.76
C PRO A 50 -33.62 -30.52 -29.53
N GLY A 51 -32.42 -30.45 -30.11
CA GLY A 51 -31.76 -31.63 -30.68
C GLY A 51 -30.89 -31.28 -31.88
N GLN A 52 -29.61 -31.03 -31.62
CA GLN A 52 -28.49 -31.42 -32.49
C GLN A 52 -27.17 -31.11 -31.77
N ALA A 53 -26.41 -32.17 -31.51
CA ALA A 53 -25.06 -32.12 -31.00
C ALA A 53 -24.17 -31.34 -31.97
N ALA A 54 -23.52 -30.27 -31.49
CA ALA A 54 -22.43 -29.63 -32.21
C ALA A 54 -21.21 -30.57 -32.15
N GLN A 55 -20.75 -31.03 -33.31
CA GLN A 55 -19.48 -31.74 -33.43
C GLN A 55 -18.32 -30.73 -33.27
N PRO A 56 -17.24 -31.06 -32.53
CA PRO A 56 -16.05 -30.22 -32.51
C PRO A 56 -15.37 -30.24 -33.88
N GLY A 57 -15.10 -29.05 -34.41
CA GLY A 57 -14.35 -28.85 -35.65
C GLY A 57 -12.94 -29.44 -35.54
N ARG A 58 -12.47 -30.07 -36.62
CA ARG A 58 -11.11 -30.61 -36.75
C ARG A 58 -10.07 -29.47 -36.76
N PRO A 59 -8.90 -29.65 -36.12
CA PRO A 59 -7.77 -28.75 -36.31
C PRO A 59 -7.24 -28.84 -37.75
N GLY A 60 -6.99 -27.68 -38.36
CA GLY A 60 -6.36 -27.56 -39.67
C GLY A 60 -4.93 -28.09 -39.66
N GLY A 61 -4.56 -28.81 -40.72
CA GLY A 61 -3.23 -29.39 -40.88
C GLY A 61 -2.14 -28.36 -41.23
N PRO A 62 -0.86 -28.74 -41.05
CA PRO A 62 0.28 -27.88 -41.35
C PRO A 62 0.46 -27.70 -42.87
N GLY A 63 0.59 -26.45 -43.30
CA GLY A 63 0.92 -26.11 -44.69
C GLY A 63 2.40 -26.35 -44.99
N GLU A 64 2.66 -27.09 -46.06
CA GLU A 64 3.99 -27.41 -46.58
C GLU A 64 4.53 -26.31 -47.53
N HIS A 65 5.74 -25.84 -47.19
CA HIS A 65 6.91 -25.51 -48.01
C HIS A 65 6.79 -24.97 -49.45
N ALA A 66 7.41 -23.79 -49.64
CA ALA A 66 8.26 -23.51 -50.80
C ALA A 66 9.68 -23.12 -50.33
N ALA A 67 10.67 -23.91 -50.74
CA ALA A 67 12.10 -23.57 -50.73
C ALA A 67 12.39 -22.50 -51.81
N HIS A 68 13.40 -21.64 -51.78
CA HIS A 68 14.84 -21.86 -51.62
C HIS A 68 15.55 -20.53 -51.29
N GLY A 69 16.62 -20.60 -50.47
CA GLY A 69 17.61 -19.52 -50.33
C GLY A 69 18.75 -19.98 -49.41
N ALA A 70 19.95 -20.16 -49.98
CA ALA A 70 21.11 -20.74 -49.32
C ALA A 70 21.68 -19.85 -48.18
N PRO A 71 22.33 -20.44 -47.16
CA PRO A 71 22.83 -19.71 -45.99
C PRO A 71 24.09 -18.90 -46.31
N GLY A 72 24.00 -17.58 -46.08
CA GLY A 72 25.14 -16.68 -46.07
C GLY A 72 26.02 -16.93 -44.84
N GLN A 73 27.33 -16.95 -45.08
CA GLN A 73 28.35 -17.19 -44.07
C GLN A 73 28.44 -16.03 -43.07
N TYR A 74 28.41 -16.36 -41.78
CA TYR A 74 28.65 -15.42 -40.68
C TYR A 74 30.12 -14.97 -40.68
N GLY A 75 30.35 -13.67 -40.85
CA GLY A 75 31.65 -13.05 -40.60
C GLY A 75 31.95 -12.94 -39.09
N PRO A 76 33.22 -13.00 -38.67
CA PRO A 76 33.57 -12.99 -37.25
C PRO A 76 33.40 -11.62 -36.59
N ALA A 77 33.11 -11.67 -35.29
CA ALA A 77 32.89 -10.54 -34.40
C ALA A 77 34.06 -9.53 -34.38
N GLY A 78 33.72 -8.24 -34.53
CA GLY A 78 34.67 -7.14 -34.34
C GLY A 78 35.10 -7.06 -32.88
N GLY A 79 36.41 -7.12 -32.62
CA GLY A 79 36.99 -6.97 -31.30
C GLY A 79 36.98 -5.51 -30.79
N PRO A 80 37.17 -5.30 -29.48
CA PRO A 80 37.21 -3.97 -28.87
C PRO A 80 38.39 -3.15 -29.40
N GLY A 81 38.13 -1.88 -29.73
CA GLY A 81 39.13 -0.93 -30.20
C GLY A 81 40.24 -0.68 -29.17
N ALA A 82 41.47 -0.54 -29.66
CA ALA A 82 42.66 -0.31 -28.84
C ALA A 82 42.68 1.09 -28.21
N PRO A 83 43.19 1.24 -26.97
CA PRO A 83 43.46 2.55 -26.38
C PRO A 83 44.60 3.26 -27.13
N GLY A 84 44.36 4.51 -27.54
CA GLY A 84 45.35 5.36 -28.18
C GLY A 84 46.55 5.62 -27.26
N GLN A 85 47.74 5.51 -27.83
CA GLN A 85 49.01 5.81 -27.16
C GLN A 85 49.18 7.34 -27.07
N TYR A 86 49.06 7.90 -25.87
CA TYR A 86 49.57 9.24 -25.59
C TYR A 86 51.08 9.14 -25.30
N GLY A 87 51.89 9.83 -26.10
CA GLY A 87 53.34 9.85 -25.97
C GLY A 87 53.82 10.48 -24.64
N PRO A 88 55.09 10.25 -24.26
CA PRO A 88 55.63 10.77 -23.01
C PRO A 88 55.77 12.30 -23.05
N PRO A 89 55.45 13.02 -21.95
CA PRO A 89 55.73 14.44 -21.85
C PRO A 89 57.26 14.70 -21.75
N PRO A 90 57.78 15.78 -22.34
CA PRO A 90 59.20 16.12 -22.31
C PRO A 90 59.68 16.50 -20.90
N GLY A 91 60.91 16.08 -20.59
CA GLY A 91 61.55 16.21 -19.28
C GLY A 91 61.78 17.65 -18.83
N ALA A 92 61.59 17.89 -17.53
CA ALA A 92 61.88 19.16 -16.88
C ALA A 92 63.40 19.34 -16.67
N PRO A 93 63.98 20.51 -16.97
CA PRO A 93 65.38 20.81 -16.70
C PRO A 93 65.66 20.99 -15.20
N GLY A 94 66.71 20.34 -14.73
CA GLY A 94 67.17 20.40 -13.35
C GLY A 94 67.70 21.77 -12.94
N TYR A 95 67.37 22.18 -11.71
CA TYR A 95 67.98 23.31 -11.04
C TYR A 95 68.77 22.82 -9.82
N GLY A 96 70.05 23.19 -9.80
CA GLY A 96 71.02 22.85 -8.75
C GLY A 96 70.73 23.54 -7.42
N GLY A 97 71.22 22.91 -6.35
CA GLY A 97 71.09 23.42 -4.98
C GLY A 97 72.03 24.61 -4.69
N PRO A 98 71.69 25.46 -3.71
CA PRO A 98 72.59 26.49 -3.21
C PRO A 98 73.43 26.06 -1.98
N PRO A 99 74.54 26.77 -1.69
CA PRO A 99 75.68 26.34 -0.88
C PRO A 99 75.56 26.73 0.62
N GLY A 100 76.42 26.12 1.45
CA GLY A 100 76.40 26.26 2.91
C GLY A 100 77.35 27.30 3.54
N GLY A 101 77.23 27.40 4.88
CA GLY A 101 78.20 27.95 5.86
C GLY A 101 77.52 28.67 7.04
N PRO A 102 78.19 28.96 8.18
CA PRO A 102 79.28 28.27 8.92
C PRO A 102 78.90 28.00 10.43
N PRO A 103 79.81 27.55 11.33
CA PRO A 103 79.53 26.70 12.51
C PRO A 103 79.52 27.42 13.89
N TYR A 104 79.75 26.67 15.00
CA TYR A 104 79.96 27.04 16.43
C TYR A 104 78.75 26.75 17.36
N GLY A 105 78.82 25.99 18.46
CA GLY A 105 79.92 25.29 19.14
C GLY A 105 79.42 24.27 20.20
N ASN A 106 80.31 23.38 20.65
CA ASN A 106 80.11 22.31 21.66
C ASN A 106 80.50 22.79 23.11
N PRO A 107 80.57 21.92 24.16
CA PRO A 107 79.58 21.53 25.20
C PRO A 107 80.13 21.78 26.67
N PRO A 108 79.96 20.94 27.74
CA PRO A 108 78.85 20.55 28.66
C PRO A 108 79.19 20.89 30.18
N PRO A 109 78.89 20.10 31.26
CA PRO A 109 77.68 19.54 31.97
C PRO A 109 77.60 20.10 33.47
N PRO A 110 76.98 19.51 34.56
CA PRO A 110 76.37 18.17 34.76
C PRO A 110 75.15 17.98 35.74
N ALA A 111 74.65 16.72 35.71
CA ALA A 111 74.23 15.81 36.79
C ALA A 111 72.91 15.92 37.58
N GLY A 112 72.21 14.76 37.63
CA GLY A 112 71.36 14.27 38.73
C GLY A 112 69.85 14.44 38.47
N THR A 113 68.97 13.45 38.61
CA THR A 113 68.97 12.26 39.47
C THR A 113 68.04 11.17 38.93
N ARG A 114 68.31 9.92 39.33
CA ARG A 114 67.54 8.71 39.03
C ARG A 114 66.17 8.71 39.71
N ARG A 115 65.17 8.01 39.15
CA ARG A 115 64.51 6.85 39.79
C ARG A 115 63.54 6.10 38.84
N ARG A 116 63.52 4.77 39.05
CA ARG A 116 62.66 3.72 38.44
C ARG A 116 61.18 3.90 38.81
N SER A 117 60.25 3.41 37.96
CA SER A 117 59.47 2.14 38.12
C SER A 117 58.03 2.23 37.58
N GLY A 118 57.60 1.24 36.78
CA GLY A 118 56.21 0.72 36.57
C GLY A 118 55.13 1.72 36.09
N GLY A 119 54.18 1.45 35.21
CA GLY A 119 53.52 0.23 34.76
C GLY A 119 52.02 0.56 34.62
N GLY A 120 51.41 0.25 33.48
CA GLY A 120 49.98 -0.09 33.36
C GLY A 120 48.92 1.01 33.44
N ALA A 121 48.29 1.27 32.29
CA ALA A 121 46.83 1.27 32.10
C ALA A 121 45.94 2.04 33.09
N LEU A 122 45.62 3.30 32.77
CA LEU A 122 44.42 3.97 33.28
C LEU A 122 43.99 5.15 32.37
N TRP A 123 43.53 4.86 31.15
CA TRP A 123 42.87 5.85 30.27
C TRP A 123 41.52 5.38 29.69
N TRP A 124 40.98 4.23 30.12
CA TRP A 124 39.74 3.67 29.55
C TRP A 124 38.43 4.00 30.29
N ILE A 125 38.45 4.77 31.38
CA ILE A 125 37.23 4.93 32.21
C ILE A 125 36.34 6.12 31.79
N ILE A 126 36.84 7.12 31.04
CA ILE A 126 36.02 8.31 30.72
C ILE A 126 35.10 8.10 29.49
N GLY A 127 35.42 7.18 28.58
CA GLY A 127 34.61 6.93 27.38
C GLY A 127 33.33 6.12 27.60
N ALA A 128 33.27 5.28 28.64
CA ALA A 128 32.15 4.35 28.85
C ALA A 128 30.92 5.00 29.53
N ALA A 129 31.11 6.08 30.30
CA ALA A 129 30.01 6.68 31.08
C ALA A 129 29.01 7.47 30.21
N ALA A 130 29.45 8.08 29.10
CA ALA A 130 28.58 8.86 28.22
C ALA A 130 27.65 7.98 27.36
N VAL A 131 28.09 6.79 26.96
CA VAL A 131 27.28 5.84 26.18
C VAL A 131 26.17 5.21 27.03
N VAL A 132 26.45 4.93 28.31
CA VAL A 132 25.45 4.38 29.23
C VAL A 132 24.35 5.41 29.57
N LEU A 133 24.69 6.70 29.68
CA LEU A 133 23.69 7.73 29.98
C LEU A 133 22.73 7.99 28.80
N VAL A 134 23.22 7.95 27.56
CA VAL A 134 22.39 8.09 26.35
C VAL A 134 21.46 6.87 26.18
N LEU A 135 21.96 5.66 26.47
CA LEU A 135 21.14 4.44 26.41
C LEU A 135 20.10 4.37 27.53
N LEU A 136 20.33 4.98 28.70
CA LEU A 136 19.35 5.03 29.78
C LEU A 136 18.25 6.09 29.57
N VAL A 137 18.56 7.21 28.90
CA VAL A 137 17.54 8.22 28.56
C VAL A 137 16.71 7.79 27.34
N ALA A 138 17.33 7.17 26.34
CA ALA A 138 16.62 6.60 25.19
C ALA A 138 15.85 5.30 25.55
N GLY A 139 16.41 4.44 26.40
CA GLY A 139 15.77 3.21 26.86
C GLY A 139 14.71 3.44 27.94
N GLY A 140 14.92 4.40 28.85
CA GLY A 140 13.96 4.74 29.89
C GLY A 140 12.72 5.47 29.36
N GLY A 141 12.88 6.31 28.33
CA GLY A 141 11.76 6.97 27.65
C GLY A 141 10.83 5.97 26.96
N ALA A 142 11.36 4.91 26.36
CA ALA A 142 10.56 3.87 25.71
C ALA A 142 9.76 3.03 26.71
N VAL A 143 10.34 2.68 27.87
CA VAL A 143 9.66 1.88 28.91
C VAL A 143 8.62 2.71 29.68
N ALA A 144 8.86 4.02 29.89
CA ALA A 144 7.88 4.91 30.51
C ALA A 144 6.72 5.28 29.56
N TYR A 145 6.98 5.43 28.24
CA TYR A 145 5.93 5.65 27.24
C TYR A 145 5.03 4.42 27.08
N MET A 146 5.61 3.21 27.01
CA MET A 146 4.84 1.96 26.93
C MET A 146 4.04 1.62 28.20
N SER A 147 4.35 2.25 29.34
CA SER A 147 3.61 2.03 30.59
C SER A 147 2.53 3.09 30.87
N MET A 148 2.46 4.16 30.07
CA MET A 148 1.42 5.21 30.16
C MET A 148 0.35 5.11 29.07
N SER A 149 0.59 4.37 28.00
CA SER A 149 -0.45 3.86 27.10
C SER A 149 -0.95 2.51 27.61
N GLY A 150 -1.83 2.55 28.61
CA GLY A 150 -2.71 1.41 28.86
C GLY A 150 -3.46 1.04 27.57
N PRO A 151 -3.78 -0.25 27.35
CA PRO A 151 -4.53 -0.63 26.16
C PRO A 151 -5.82 0.20 26.12
N PRO A 152 -6.25 0.70 24.94
CA PRO A 152 -7.63 1.16 24.83
C PRO A 152 -8.49 0.00 25.34
N THR A 153 -9.33 0.29 26.33
CA THR A 153 -10.38 -0.63 26.74
C THR A 153 -11.27 -0.86 25.54
N ALA A 154 -10.93 -1.88 24.75
CA ALA A 154 -11.72 -2.39 23.65
C ALA A 154 -13.08 -2.76 24.25
N SER A 155 -14.03 -1.86 24.02
CA SER A 155 -15.42 -2.04 24.34
C SER A 155 -16.08 -2.49 23.05
N GLY A 156 -16.49 -3.76 23.00
CA GLY A 156 -17.20 -4.36 21.87
C GLY A 156 -16.42 -5.52 21.27
N GLY A 157 -16.91 -6.74 21.46
CA GLY A 157 -16.30 -7.95 20.91
C GLY A 157 -16.36 -7.95 19.38
N GLY A 158 -15.25 -7.56 18.74
CA GLY A 158 -14.99 -7.81 17.33
C GLY A 158 -14.19 -9.09 17.19
N ASP A 159 -14.63 -9.97 16.30
CA ASP A 159 -13.91 -11.20 15.94
C ASP A 159 -12.46 -10.86 15.57
N SER A 160 -11.56 -11.12 16.52
CA SER A 160 -10.14 -10.98 16.32
C SER A 160 -9.71 -12.19 15.51
N GLY A 161 -9.94 -12.13 14.18
CA GLY A 161 -9.77 -13.23 13.24
C GLY A 161 -8.66 -14.20 13.61
N ARG A 162 -9.01 -15.49 13.60
CA ARG A 162 -8.17 -16.59 14.07
C ARG A 162 -7.01 -16.83 13.12
N THR A 163 -5.84 -17.11 13.70
CA THR A 163 -4.74 -17.71 12.93
C THR A 163 -5.13 -19.14 12.62
N GLU A 164 -5.40 -19.44 11.36
CA GLU A 164 -5.55 -20.81 10.93
C GLU A 164 -4.17 -21.42 10.69
N PRO A 165 -3.96 -22.70 11.01
CA PRO A 165 -2.90 -23.48 10.41
C PRO A 165 -3.19 -23.57 8.91
N GLY A 166 -2.73 -22.58 8.16
CA GLY A 166 -2.70 -22.56 6.70
C GLY A 166 -1.27 -22.70 6.20
N ASP A 167 -1.14 -22.94 4.89
CA ASP A 167 0.17 -23.08 4.25
C ASP A 167 0.98 -21.76 4.26
N ILE A 168 0.33 -20.60 4.48
CA ILE A 168 0.96 -19.28 4.51
C ILE A 168 0.99 -18.75 5.94
N GLU A 169 2.20 -18.57 6.48
CA GLU A 169 2.40 -18.10 7.85
C GLU A 169 1.87 -16.67 8.07
N GLY A 170 1.07 -16.49 9.13
CA GLY A 170 0.58 -15.17 9.55
C GLY A 170 -0.73 -14.74 8.90
N VAL A 171 -1.30 -15.56 7.99
CA VAL A 171 -2.66 -15.31 7.48
C VAL A 171 -3.68 -15.49 8.60
N ARG A 172 -4.54 -14.49 8.76
CA ARG A 172 -5.70 -14.52 9.67
C ARG A 172 -6.96 -14.80 8.86
N THR A 173 -7.86 -15.59 9.45
CA THR A 173 -9.17 -15.93 8.90
C THR A 173 -10.27 -15.30 9.73
N PHE A 174 -11.26 -14.75 9.03
CA PHE A 174 -12.47 -14.17 9.60
C PHE A 174 -13.66 -14.90 8.98
N ASP A 175 -14.57 -15.37 9.82
CA ASP A 175 -15.71 -16.20 9.43
C ASP A 175 -17.04 -15.47 9.72
N ASN A 176 -18.13 -15.92 9.10
CA ASN A 176 -19.48 -15.36 9.30
C ASN A 176 -19.59 -13.87 8.93
N LEU A 177 -18.89 -13.44 7.88
CA LEU A 177 -19.00 -12.11 7.32
C LEU A 177 -20.33 -11.96 6.59
N ASP A 178 -21.01 -10.84 6.79
CA ASP A 178 -22.30 -10.53 6.17
C ASP A 178 -22.08 -10.09 4.70
N PRO A 179 -22.63 -10.77 3.69
CA PRO A 179 -22.49 -10.38 2.29
C PRO A 179 -23.58 -9.41 1.81
N THR A 180 -24.36 -8.79 2.69
CA THR A 180 -25.44 -7.90 2.24
C THR A 180 -24.93 -6.64 1.55
N HIS A 181 -25.59 -6.25 0.45
CA HIS A 181 -25.38 -4.94 -0.15
C HIS A 181 -26.12 -3.83 0.62
N THR A 182 -25.48 -2.66 0.74
CA THR A 182 -25.96 -1.46 1.42
C THR A 182 -25.56 -0.20 0.65
N GLU A 183 -26.38 0.85 0.70
CA GLU A 183 -26.05 2.18 0.15
C GLU A 183 -25.49 3.13 1.23
N GLU A 184 -25.52 2.70 2.50
CA GLU A 184 -25.08 3.50 3.65
C GLU A 184 -23.60 3.22 3.96
N PRO A 185 -22.88 4.19 4.57
CA PRO A 185 -21.53 3.96 5.07
C PRO A 185 -21.50 2.92 6.20
N GLU A 186 -20.46 2.10 6.24
CA GLU A 186 -20.31 1.01 7.19
C GLU A 186 -19.09 1.21 8.10
N GLU A 187 -19.22 0.76 9.36
CA GLU A 187 -18.10 0.66 10.29
C GLU A 187 -17.63 -0.78 10.39
N TYR A 188 -16.42 -1.06 9.92
CA TYR A 188 -15.88 -2.41 9.92
C TYR A 188 -15.10 -2.72 11.22
N PRO A 189 -15.23 -3.95 11.76
CA PRO A 189 -14.48 -4.36 12.94
C PRO A 189 -12.99 -4.65 12.66
N VAL A 190 -12.61 -4.75 11.38
CA VAL A 190 -11.26 -5.09 10.92
C VAL A 190 -10.81 -4.02 9.93
N HIS A 191 -9.55 -3.59 10.07
CA HIS A 191 -8.96 -2.53 9.24
C HIS A 191 -7.63 -2.99 8.62
N PRO A 192 -7.48 -3.05 7.29
CA PRO A 192 -8.52 -2.85 6.27
C PRO A 192 -9.64 -3.90 6.39
N PRO A 193 -10.86 -3.59 5.90
CA PRO A 193 -11.94 -4.56 5.83
C PRO A 193 -11.58 -5.82 5.04
N VAL A 194 -12.18 -6.94 5.44
CA VAL A 194 -12.01 -8.25 4.78
C VAL A 194 -13.34 -8.83 4.30
N GLY A 195 -14.41 -8.04 4.32
CA GLY A 195 -15.80 -8.45 4.11
C GLY A 195 -16.73 -7.80 5.12
N GLY A 196 -18.03 -8.00 4.95
CA GLY A 196 -19.08 -7.30 5.69
C GLY A 196 -20.06 -6.60 4.73
N PRO A 197 -21.10 -5.92 5.25
CA PRO A 197 -22.03 -5.19 4.42
C PRO A 197 -21.29 -4.18 3.56
N HIS A 198 -21.63 -4.06 2.28
CA HIS A 198 -20.82 -3.28 1.33
C HIS A 198 -21.65 -2.72 0.17
N SER A 199 -21.05 -1.84 -0.63
CA SER A 199 -21.76 -1.11 -1.70
C SER A 199 -22.33 -2.09 -2.74
N PRO A 200 -23.48 -1.85 -3.38
CA PRO A 200 -23.96 -2.68 -4.51
C PRO A 200 -23.12 -2.51 -5.79
N ILE A 201 -22.21 -1.53 -5.82
CA ILE A 201 -21.29 -1.27 -6.92
C ILE A 201 -19.87 -1.60 -6.47
N TRP A 202 -19.15 -2.42 -7.23
CA TRP A 202 -17.75 -2.74 -6.96
C TRP A 202 -16.79 -1.64 -7.39
N LEU A 203 -15.60 -1.63 -6.78
CA LEU A 203 -14.46 -0.85 -7.22
C LEU A 203 -13.77 -1.56 -8.39
N ASP A 204 -13.43 -0.82 -9.44
CA ASP A 204 -12.60 -1.36 -10.51
C ASP A 204 -11.24 -1.80 -9.95
N CYS A 205 -10.78 -3.00 -10.29
CA CYS A 205 -9.43 -3.44 -9.95
C CYS A 205 -8.42 -2.55 -10.67
N GLY A 206 -7.33 -2.21 -9.97
CA GLY A 206 -6.35 -1.25 -10.43
C GLY A 206 -5.46 -0.70 -9.33
N VAL A 207 -4.56 0.20 -9.74
CA VAL A 207 -3.68 0.95 -8.86
C VAL A 207 -4.26 2.35 -8.62
N TYR A 208 -4.40 2.72 -7.36
CA TYR A 208 -4.94 3.98 -6.92
C TYR A 208 -3.90 4.77 -6.12
N THR A 209 -3.79 6.06 -6.42
CA THR A 209 -2.86 6.97 -5.73
C THR A 209 -3.50 7.67 -4.52
N GLN A 210 -4.78 7.42 -4.27
CA GLN A 210 -5.56 7.95 -3.16
C GLN A 210 -6.33 6.82 -2.47
N PRO A 211 -6.71 6.98 -1.20
CA PRO A 211 -7.57 6.02 -0.52
C PRO A 211 -8.88 5.82 -1.29
N VAL A 212 -9.38 4.58 -1.27
CA VAL A 212 -10.61 4.17 -1.95
C VAL A 212 -11.71 3.91 -0.91
N PRO A 213 -13.01 4.06 -1.25
CA PRO A 213 -14.10 3.70 -0.36
C PRO A 213 -14.05 2.22 0.00
N ASP A 214 -14.10 1.95 1.29
CA ASP A 214 -14.04 0.62 1.86
C ASP A 214 -15.15 -0.27 1.31
N GLU A 215 -16.39 0.25 1.24
CA GLU A 215 -17.56 -0.49 0.78
C GLU A 215 -17.46 -0.91 -0.70
N ASN A 216 -16.80 -0.12 -1.54
CA ASN A 216 -16.58 -0.49 -2.94
C ASN A 216 -15.45 -1.53 -3.06
N ALA A 217 -14.38 -1.38 -2.30
CA ALA A 217 -13.27 -2.33 -2.28
C ALA A 217 -13.70 -3.70 -1.71
N VAL A 218 -14.55 -3.72 -0.68
CA VAL A 218 -15.11 -4.94 -0.09
C VAL A 218 -15.96 -5.71 -1.10
N HIS A 219 -16.76 -5.05 -1.92
CA HIS A 219 -17.46 -5.71 -3.02
C HIS A 219 -16.46 -6.37 -3.99
N SER A 220 -15.37 -5.69 -4.33
CA SER A 220 -14.34 -6.31 -5.18
C SER A 220 -13.71 -7.54 -4.52
N LEU A 221 -13.59 -7.59 -3.19
CA LEU A 221 -13.19 -8.80 -2.46
C LEU A 221 -14.24 -9.93 -2.60
N GLU A 222 -15.54 -9.59 -2.59
CA GLU A 222 -16.63 -10.54 -2.82
C GLU A 222 -16.51 -11.21 -4.20
N HIS A 223 -16.11 -10.43 -5.21
CA HIS A 223 -15.83 -10.88 -6.58
C HIS A 223 -14.50 -11.64 -6.72
N GLY A 224 -13.67 -11.62 -5.68
CA GLY A 224 -12.42 -12.38 -5.58
C GLY A 224 -11.15 -11.59 -5.85
N ALA A 225 -11.23 -10.27 -5.77
CA ALA A 225 -10.05 -9.42 -5.74
C ALA A 225 -9.25 -9.64 -4.44
N VAL A 226 -7.95 -9.34 -4.54
CA VAL A 226 -7.12 -9.02 -3.38
C VAL A 226 -6.94 -7.52 -3.33
N TRP A 227 -7.18 -6.92 -2.17
CA TRP A 227 -6.88 -5.54 -1.89
C TRP A 227 -5.58 -5.41 -1.10
N ILE A 228 -4.56 -4.87 -1.74
CA ILE A 228 -3.29 -4.51 -1.12
C ILE A 228 -3.36 -3.05 -0.69
N THR A 229 -3.31 -2.83 0.60
CA THR A 229 -3.21 -1.49 1.19
C THR A 229 -1.79 -1.24 1.69
N TYR A 230 -1.35 0.02 1.60
CA TYR A 230 -0.05 0.43 2.13
C TYR A 230 -0.13 1.75 2.90
N ASN A 231 0.73 1.89 3.91
CA ASN A 231 0.82 3.13 4.68
C ASN A 231 1.76 4.12 3.98
N SER A 232 1.21 5.17 3.39
CA SER A 232 1.97 6.19 2.63
C SER A 232 3.07 6.90 3.43
N GLY A 233 2.94 6.95 4.77
CA GLY A 233 3.92 7.57 5.64
C GLY A 233 5.15 6.69 5.94
N SER A 234 5.08 5.39 5.65
CA SER A 234 6.12 4.42 6.04
C SER A 234 6.54 3.43 4.96
N VAL A 235 5.77 3.29 3.88
CA VAL A 235 6.16 2.46 2.72
C VAL A 235 7.38 3.05 2.01
N SER A 236 8.34 2.20 1.61
CA SER A 236 9.48 2.66 0.83
C SER A 236 9.09 2.88 -0.64
N ALA A 237 9.80 3.74 -1.36
CA ALA A 237 9.56 3.93 -2.80
C ALA A 237 9.78 2.63 -3.60
N THR A 238 10.69 1.77 -3.15
CA THR A 238 10.95 0.46 -3.77
C THR A 238 9.79 -0.51 -3.53
N ASP A 239 9.25 -0.54 -2.30
CA ASP A 239 8.07 -1.36 -1.99
C ASP A 239 6.86 -0.88 -2.80
N LEU A 240 6.61 0.43 -2.82
CA LEU A 240 5.50 1.01 -3.58
C LEU A 240 5.59 0.64 -5.06
N ALA A 241 6.75 0.84 -5.69
CA ALA A 241 6.94 0.45 -7.09
C ALA A 241 6.79 -1.06 -7.32
N THR A 242 7.15 -1.89 -6.34
CA THR A 242 6.92 -3.34 -6.39
C THR A 242 5.42 -3.63 -6.36
N LEU A 243 4.68 -3.04 -5.43
CA LEU A 243 3.23 -3.23 -5.28
C LEU A 243 2.46 -2.76 -6.52
N GLU A 244 2.77 -1.58 -7.05
CA GLU A 244 2.16 -1.05 -8.28
C GLU A 244 2.45 -1.97 -9.47
N GLY A 245 3.68 -2.51 -9.55
CA GLY A 245 4.09 -3.45 -10.60
C GLY A 245 3.48 -4.85 -10.52
N LEU A 246 2.75 -5.19 -9.44
CA LEU A 246 2.03 -6.46 -9.33
C LEU A 246 0.77 -6.47 -10.21
N TYR A 247 0.14 -5.31 -10.41
CA TYR A 247 -1.09 -5.19 -11.18
C TYR A 247 -0.83 -5.18 -12.69
N ARG A 248 -1.72 -5.83 -13.44
CA ARG A 248 -1.87 -5.71 -14.89
C ARG A 248 -3.34 -5.58 -15.25
N ASP A 249 -3.62 -4.96 -16.39
CA ASP A 249 -5.00 -4.78 -16.87
C ASP A 249 -5.78 -6.10 -16.90
N GLY A 250 -6.90 -6.10 -16.17
CA GLY A 250 -7.79 -7.27 -16.04
C GLY A 250 -7.47 -8.19 -14.86
N ASP A 251 -6.43 -7.90 -14.08
CA ASP A 251 -6.15 -8.62 -12.83
C ASP A 251 -7.19 -8.30 -11.75
N TYR A 252 -7.35 -9.23 -10.82
CA TYR A 252 -8.23 -9.12 -9.65
C TYR A 252 -7.44 -8.58 -8.46
N LEU A 253 -6.87 -7.39 -8.65
CA LEU A 253 -5.99 -6.72 -7.69
C LEU A 253 -6.39 -5.25 -7.55
N VAL A 254 -6.56 -4.81 -6.31
CA VAL A 254 -6.68 -3.39 -5.95
C VAL A 254 -5.43 -3.02 -5.16
N VAL A 255 -4.74 -1.95 -5.54
CA VAL A 255 -3.60 -1.41 -4.78
C VAL A 255 -3.91 0.04 -4.42
N SER A 256 -3.96 0.39 -3.13
CA SER A 256 -4.24 1.78 -2.72
C SER A 256 -3.60 2.14 -1.39
N PRO A 257 -3.36 3.44 -1.12
CA PRO A 257 -2.92 3.88 0.19
C PRO A 257 -4.06 3.80 1.20
N MET A 258 -3.71 3.49 2.45
CA MET A 258 -4.63 3.54 3.59
C MET A 258 -3.87 3.92 4.86
N ASP A 259 -4.48 4.79 5.66
CA ASP A 259 -3.91 5.23 6.94
C ASP A 259 -4.25 4.24 8.07
N ASP A 260 -3.55 4.37 9.19
CA ASP A 260 -3.80 3.59 10.43
C ASP A 260 -3.76 2.06 10.27
N LEU A 261 -2.99 1.56 9.29
CA LEU A 261 -2.79 0.13 9.07
C LEU A 261 -2.05 -0.55 10.24
N PRO A 262 -2.37 -1.84 10.53
CA PRO A 262 -1.67 -2.65 11.52
C PRO A 262 -0.22 -3.03 11.13
N GLY A 263 0.19 -2.75 9.89
CA GLY A 263 1.54 -2.94 9.38
C GLY A 263 1.81 -2.01 8.20
N ARG A 264 2.99 -2.14 7.56
CA ARG A 264 3.33 -1.27 6.43
C ARG A 264 2.52 -1.59 5.18
N ILE A 265 2.26 -2.87 4.97
CA ILE A 265 1.49 -3.42 3.85
C ILE A 265 0.50 -4.44 4.42
N VAL A 266 -0.75 -4.39 3.97
CA VAL A 266 -1.77 -5.37 4.33
C VAL A 266 -2.47 -5.86 3.08
N ALA A 267 -2.48 -7.19 2.88
CA ALA A 267 -3.23 -7.83 1.82
C ALA A 267 -4.53 -8.43 2.40
N SER A 268 -5.67 -8.00 1.88
CA SER A 268 -7.00 -8.47 2.27
C SER A 268 -7.66 -9.20 1.09
N ALA A 269 -8.25 -10.36 1.35
CA ALA A 269 -9.22 -11.03 0.50
C ALA A 269 -10.47 -11.34 1.34
N TRP A 270 -11.57 -11.80 0.73
CA TRP A 270 -12.77 -12.13 1.50
C TRP A 270 -12.46 -13.12 2.65
N GLY A 271 -12.63 -12.66 3.89
CA GLY A 271 -12.35 -13.42 5.11
C GLY A 271 -10.88 -13.80 5.34
N LYS A 272 -9.93 -13.14 4.68
CA LYS A 272 -8.49 -13.44 4.77
C LYS A 272 -7.67 -12.16 4.85
N GLN A 273 -6.68 -12.13 5.73
CA GLN A 273 -5.77 -10.99 5.85
C GLN A 273 -4.34 -11.42 6.15
N LEU A 274 -3.39 -10.74 5.53
CA LEU A 274 -1.95 -10.90 5.78
C LEU A 274 -1.32 -9.53 6.00
N VAL A 275 -0.62 -9.37 7.13
CA VAL A 275 0.12 -8.16 7.47
C VAL A 275 1.61 -8.38 7.18
N LEU A 276 2.23 -7.42 6.51
CA LEU A 276 3.58 -7.51 5.96
C LEU A 276 4.41 -6.26 6.27
N ASP A 277 5.72 -6.45 6.41
CA ASP A 277 6.70 -5.38 6.62
C ASP A 277 7.34 -4.88 5.31
N SER A 278 7.22 -5.65 4.22
CA SER A 278 7.92 -5.41 2.95
C SER A 278 7.17 -6.04 1.77
N ALA A 279 7.30 -5.46 0.57
CA ALA A 279 6.65 -5.98 -0.65
C ALA A 279 7.38 -7.19 -1.25
N ASP A 280 8.63 -7.43 -0.85
CA ASP A 280 9.43 -8.59 -1.26
C ASP A 280 9.22 -9.84 -0.39
N ASP A 281 8.35 -9.75 0.62
CA ASP A 281 8.02 -10.89 1.46
C ASP A 281 7.36 -12.00 0.60
N PRO A 282 7.93 -13.22 0.54
CA PRO A 282 7.42 -14.29 -0.32
C PRO A 282 5.97 -14.64 -0.03
N ARG A 283 5.50 -14.42 1.20
CA ARG A 283 4.12 -14.68 1.61
C ARG A 283 3.12 -13.81 0.87
N LEU A 284 3.51 -12.62 0.39
CA LEU A 284 2.64 -11.80 -0.45
C LEU A 284 2.33 -12.53 -1.77
N THR A 285 3.35 -13.06 -2.43
CA THR A 285 3.16 -13.82 -3.69
C THR A 285 2.33 -15.08 -3.45
N GLU A 286 2.57 -15.80 -2.36
CA GLU A 286 1.76 -16.96 -1.97
C GLU A 286 0.30 -16.59 -1.70
N PHE A 287 0.07 -15.46 -1.02
CA PHE A 287 -1.27 -14.96 -0.73
C PHE A 287 -2.02 -14.62 -2.02
N LEU A 288 -1.38 -13.92 -2.95
CA LEU A 288 -1.97 -13.59 -4.25
C LEU A 288 -2.31 -14.83 -5.06
N ASN A 289 -1.37 -15.78 -5.16
CA ASN A 289 -1.61 -17.05 -5.88
C ASN A 289 -2.75 -17.88 -5.28
N THR A 290 -2.98 -17.76 -3.97
CA THR A 290 -3.98 -18.56 -3.26
C THR A 290 -5.36 -17.91 -3.29
N TYR A 291 -5.41 -16.59 -3.13
CA TYR A 291 -6.65 -15.88 -2.82
C TYR A 291 -7.19 -15.00 -3.95
N VAL A 292 -6.39 -14.63 -4.95
CA VAL A 292 -6.96 -14.02 -6.16
C VAL A 292 -7.84 -15.05 -6.86
N GLN A 293 -9.13 -14.76 -7.01
CA GLN A 293 -10.13 -15.71 -7.51
C GLN A 293 -10.12 -17.07 -6.77
N GLY A 294 -9.74 -17.03 -5.49
CA GLY A 294 -9.51 -18.21 -4.68
C GLY A 294 -10.81 -18.87 -4.18
N PRO A 295 -10.68 -19.97 -3.41
CA PRO A 295 -11.83 -20.76 -2.92
C PRO A 295 -12.70 -20.05 -1.88
N GLN A 296 -12.23 -18.94 -1.30
CA GLN A 296 -12.95 -18.11 -0.33
C GLN A 296 -13.88 -17.08 -0.98
N THR A 297 -13.72 -16.84 -2.28
CA THR A 297 -14.51 -15.88 -3.04
C THR A 297 -15.98 -16.31 -3.07
N LEU A 298 -16.89 -15.37 -2.80
CA LEU A 298 -18.33 -15.68 -2.83
C LEU A 298 -18.88 -15.69 -4.26
N GLU A 299 -18.39 -14.80 -5.11
CA GLU A 299 -18.81 -14.68 -6.52
C GLU A 299 -17.63 -14.85 -7.50
N PRO A 300 -17.02 -16.05 -7.56
CA PRO A 300 -15.83 -16.26 -8.37
C PRO A 300 -16.12 -16.04 -9.86
N GLY A 301 -15.35 -15.13 -10.46
CA GLY A 301 -15.46 -14.75 -11.88
C GLY A 301 -16.38 -13.58 -12.15
N ALA A 302 -17.01 -12.99 -11.13
CA ALA A 302 -17.74 -11.73 -11.27
C ALA A 302 -16.78 -10.59 -11.65
N PRO A 303 -17.19 -9.61 -12.48
CA PRO A 303 -16.27 -8.62 -13.02
C PRO A 303 -15.59 -7.79 -11.93
N CYS A 304 -14.28 -7.56 -12.06
CA CYS A 304 -13.59 -6.53 -11.30
C CYS A 304 -13.34 -5.26 -12.15
N SER A 305 -14.20 -4.99 -13.12
CA SER A 305 -14.14 -3.80 -13.96
C SER A 305 -15.54 -3.39 -14.44
N GLY A 306 -15.73 -2.11 -14.75
CA GLY A 306 -17.04 -1.56 -15.15
C GLY A 306 -17.95 -1.20 -13.98
N GLY A 307 -17.40 -1.09 -12.76
CA GLY A 307 -18.05 -0.60 -11.57
C GLY A 307 -17.76 0.90 -11.38
N THR A 308 -17.13 1.26 -10.27
CA THR A 308 -16.63 2.62 -10.02
C THR A 308 -15.11 2.68 -10.05
N GLY A 309 -14.54 3.67 -10.72
CA GLY A 309 -13.09 3.91 -10.80
C GLY A 309 -12.65 5.21 -10.12
N ILE A 310 -13.44 5.74 -9.17
CA ILE A 310 -13.25 6.99 -8.41
C ILE A 310 -11.99 7.81 -8.78
N THR A 311 -12.22 8.74 -9.72
CA THR A 311 -11.42 9.92 -10.07
C THR A 311 -9.89 9.78 -10.08
N GLY A 312 -9.42 9.10 -11.11
CA GLY A 312 -8.05 9.10 -11.60
C GLY A 312 -7.90 7.82 -12.39
N GLU A 313 -8.19 7.88 -13.70
CA GLU A 313 -8.19 6.68 -14.54
C GLU A 313 -6.95 5.83 -14.28
N PRO A 314 -7.08 4.49 -14.24
CA PRO A 314 -5.96 3.60 -13.99
C PRO A 314 -4.83 3.95 -14.97
N VAL A 315 -3.64 4.19 -14.40
CA VAL A 315 -2.44 4.62 -15.15
C VAL A 315 -1.88 3.48 -15.97
#